data_AF-A0A9W4G5H0-F1
#
_entry.id   AF-A0A9W4G5H0-F1
#
_cell.length_a   1.000
_cell.length_b   1.000
_cell.length_c   1.000
_cell.angle_alpha   90.00
_cell.angle_beta   90.00
_cell.angle_gamma   90.00
#
_symmetry.space_group_name_H-M   'P 1'
#
loop_
_entity.id
_entity.type
_entity.pdbx_description
1 polymer ?
#
loop_
_entity_poly.entity_id
_entity_poly.type
_entity_poly.pdbx_seq_one_letter_code
_entity_poly.pdbx_strand_id
1 'polypeptide(L)'
;MLKQQRVKRFIIFFLGTIIFIGLTVVGYAFTTLLLSDNSSILSSSPSLSTCGSPSGGETDNAIASFYGNNSYSWTNKIQWNCVYNIKDFTGSTVVEQFNAARDAAANNGGGVVYFPSGTYIFDDSIKLKSSVVIRGETPNVKSAKLNDYNPPAKLIFPEYKPQLSGNGTPNETAFKSIQTQTPNQDSNIGIVNLDINRGAINFVGDLDNTKSSNIIIFGIRSNNVAKPDPKVPNLEFQNPWQRYSHRFAANIELTVYQNLLVANNRINDKITDNYEQPGYRLQSKDKKKVITYEEGNKVPFNYSNHYGISVNRGGKKDGFQLAGTPTTEPGLFRKGIVIRDNWVYHTMRVAIHAAGDGLMIQDNEIKDEPNKQWWTDPTGTREATGAVTLENRGIDWSGWNVLIEGNDYQVYRHQIGETNYLSVDGEGILIQECCGGTTVKNVKIKNNKGNAYIGLYKVQDINNATIENNQIIDSDIFVMADTNNQPYSMNQVKIINNQVSGNIIAKGSLGGQGNQISGNQGNQSGKLNYSCSIEVNNNSGFNVQPCSPLR
;
A
#
# COMPACT_ATOMS: atom_id res chain seq x y z
N MET A 1 -27.06 -58.04 -37.43
CA MET A 1 -27.56 -56.69 -37.78
C MET A 1 -26.97 -55.53 -36.95
N LEU A 2 -25.82 -55.70 -36.26
CA LEU A 2 -25.17 -54.66 -35.44
C LEU A 2 -23.80 -54.17 -35.98
N LYS A 3 -23.29 -54.73 -37.09
CA LYS A 3 -22.04 -54.29 -37.73
C LYS A 3 -22.23 -53.24 -38.84
N GLN A 4 -23.42 -53.11 -39.43
CA GLN A 4 -23.69 -52.13 -40.50
C GLN A 4 -23.99 -50.71 -40.01
N GLN A 5 -24.41 -50.53 -38.74
CA GLN A 5 -24.72 -49.19 -38.19
C GLN A 5 -23.47 -48.41 -37.73
N ARG A 6 -22.37 -49.08 -37.39
CA ARG A 6 -21.12 -48.41 -36.96
C ARG A 6 -20.32 -47.82 -38.13
N VAL A 7 -20.39 -48.43 -39.32
CA VAL A 7 -19.69 -47.93 -40.52
C VAL A 7 -20.38 -46.67 -41.08
N LYS A 8 -21.72 -46.58 -41.02
CA LYS A 8 -22.47 -45.39 -41.47
C LYS A 8 -22.21 -44.15 -40.60
N ARG A 9 -22.04 -44.30 -39.28
CA ARG A 9 -21.75 -43.16 -38.40
C ARG A 9 -20.31 -42.65 -38.53
N PHE A 10 -19.35 -43.51 -38.87
CA PHE A 10 -17.96 -43.10 -39.06
C PHE A 10 -17.75 -42.33 -40.37
N ILE A 11 -18.46 -42.71 -41.44
CA ILE A 11 -18.40 -42.02 -42.75
C ILE A 11 -19.05 -40.62 -42.68
N ILE A 12 -20.15 -40.47 -41.94
CA ILE A 12 -20.82 -39.16 -41.76
C ILE A 12 -19.95 -38.19 -40.94
N PHE A 13 -19.19 -38.70 -39.95
CA PHE A 13 -18.29 -37.86 -39.16
C PHE A 13 -17.07 -37.40 -39.98
N PHE A 14 -16.50 -38.27 -40.81
CA PHE A 14 -15.33 -37.93 -41.64
C PHE A 14 -15.64 -36.99 -42.82
N LEU A 15 -16.83 -37.12 -43.45
CA LEU A 15 -17.27 -36.18 -44.49
C LEU A 15 -17.61 -34.79 -43.93
N GLY A 16 -18.10 -34.71 -42.69
CA GLY A 16 -18.36 -33.43 -42.01
C GLY A 16 -17.08 -32.64 -41.70
N THR A 17 -15.97 -33.32 -41.37
CA THR A 17 -14.70 -32.65 -41.04
C THR A 17 -13.97 -32.13 -42.28
N ILE A 18 -14.09 -32.81 -43.44
CA ILE A 18 -13.44 -32.38 -44.69
C ILE A 18 -14.14 -31.13 -45.29
N ILE A 19 -15.46 -30.99 -45.13
CA ILE A 19 -16.20 -29.80 -45.60
C ILE A 19 -15.88 -28.56 -44.75
N PHE A 20 -15.63 -28.73 -43.45
CA PHE A 20 -15.32 -27.60 -42.54
C PHE A 20 -13.88 -27.06 -42.73
N ILE A 21 -12.93 -27.91 -43.11
CA ILE A 21 -11.55 -27.51 -43.43
C ILE A 21 -11.46 -26.89 -44.83
N GLY A 22 -12.28 -27.34 -45.79
CA GLY A 22 -12.35 -26.74 -47.13
C GLY A 22 -12.89 -25.30 -47.14
N LEU A 23 -13.88 -24.98 -46.29
CA LEU A 23 -14.47 -23.64 -46.20
C LEU A 23 -13.58 -22.62 -45.47
N THR A 24 -12.70 -23.06 -44.56
CA THR A 24 -11.77 -22.17 -43.84
C THR A 24 -10.53 -21.82 -44.68
N VAL A 25 -10.05 -22.71 -45.54
CA VAL A 25 -8.89 -22.45 -46.42
C VAL A 25 -9.25 -21.53 -47.60
N VAL A 26 -10.48 -21.62 -48.14
CA VAL A 26 -10.93 -20.72 -49.22
C VAL A 26 -11.20 -19.30 -48.70
N GLY A 27 -11.68 -19.14 -47.46
CA GLY A 27 -11.85 -17.83 -46.82
C GLY A 27 -10.53 -17.10 -46.52
N TYR A 28 -9.45 -17.85 -46.25
CA TYR A 28 -8.12 -17.28 -45.99
C TYR A 28 -7.36 -16.93 -47.28
N ALA A 29 -7.59 -17.66 -48.38
CA ALA A 29 -7.03 -17.33 -49.69
C ALA A 29 -7.71 -16.12 -50.36
N PHE A 30 -9.00 -15.89 -50.10
CA PHE A 30 -9.73 -14.76 -50.68
C PHE A 30 -9.48 -13.42 -49.96
N THR A 31 -9.01 -13.44 -48.71
CA THR A 31 -8.59 -12.23 -47.98
C THR A 31 -7.12 -11.85 -48.21
N THR A 32 -6.28 -12.79 -48.64
CA THR A 32 -4.86 -12.54 -48.92
C THR A 32 -4.57 -12.12 -50.37
N LEU A 33 -5.52 -12.29 -51.30
CA LEU A 33 -5.38 -11.86 -52.71
C LEU A 33 -5.95 -10.46 -53.02
N LEU A 34 -6.55 -9.77 -52.05
CA LEU A 34 -7.13 -8.43 -52.20
C LEU A 34 -6.36 -7.33 -51.42
N LEU A 35 -5.16 -7.65 -50.91
CA LEU A 35 -4.32 -6.70 -50.16
C LEU A 35 -2.90 -6.57 -50.71
N SER A 36 -2.65 -6.96 -51.96
CA SER A 36 -1.37 -6.73 -52.64
C SER A 36 -1.51 -5.75 -53.81
N ASP A 37 -1.87 -4.51 -53.52
CA ASP A 37 -1.56 -3.40 -54.42
C ASP A 37 -0.47 -2.53 -53.79
N ASN A 38 0.73 -2.72 -54.32
CA ASN A 38 1.87 -1.84 -54.13
C ASN A 38 1.59 -0.52 -54.85
N SER A 39 1.22 0.51 -54.10
CA SER A 39 1.45 1.89 -54.52
C SER A 39 2.23 2.62 -53.43
N SER A 40 3.49 2.90 -53.74
CA SER A 40 4.37 3.81 -53.03
C SER A 40 3.74 5.20 -52.97
N ILE A 41 3.08 5.51 -51.86
CA ILE A 41 2.74 6.87 -51.47
C ILE A 41 3.62 7.16 -50.26
N LEU A 42 4.50 8.15 -50.39
CA LEU A 42 5.11 8.85 -49.27
C LEU A 42 3.99 9.37 -48.37
N SER A 43 3.57 8.55 -47.40
CA SER A 43 2.65 8.97 -46.37
C SER A 43 3.44 9.86 -45.42
N SER A 44 3.34 11.16 -45.64
CA SER A 44 3.47 12.15 -44.59
C SER A 44 2.83 11.61 -43.32
N SER A 45 3.59 11.57 -42.22
CA SER A 45 3.09 11.24 -40.89
C SER A 45 1.73 11.95 -40.69
N PRO A 46 0.66 11.23 -40.30
CA PRO A 46 -0.59 11.89 -39.99
C PRO A 46 -0.32 12.89 -38.87
N SER A 47 -0.70 14.13 -39.12
CA SER A 47 -0.57 15.27 -38.24
C SER A 47 -1.11 14.98 -36.83
N LEU A 48 -0.41 15.54 -35.84
CA LEU A 48 -0.78 15.57 -34.43
C LEU A 48 -2.21 16.08 -34.15
N SER A 49 -2.77 15.49 -33.08
CA SER A 49 -3.87 15.91 -32.18
C SER A 49 -5.31 15.99 -32.71
N THR A 50 -6.11 14.94 -32.45
CA THR A 50 -7.58 15.07 -32.27
C THR A 50 -8.04 14.79 -30.83
N CYS A 51 -7.13 14.59 -29.88
CA CYS A 51 -7.46 14.38 -28.47
C CYS A 51 -7.15 15.62 -27.62
N GLY A 52 -7.77 15.69 -26.44
CA GLY A 52 -7.66 16.83 -25.54
C GLY A 52 -8.74 17.90 -25.75
N SER A 53 -8.79 18.87 -24.84
CA SER A 53 -9.75 19.99 -24.86
C SER A 53 -9.04 21.33 -25.16
N PRO A 54 -9.76 22.38 -25.59
CA PRO A 54 -9.16 23.61 -26.11
C PRO A 54 -8.16 24.31 -25.18
N SER A 55 -8.42 24.37 -23.88
CA SER A 55 -7.52 25.01 -22.91
C SER A 55 -6.33 24.13 -22.54
N GLY A 56 -6.43 22.81 -22.75
CA GLY A 56 -5.36 21.85 -22.48
C GLY A 56 -4.76 21.94 -21.07
N GLY A 57 -3.45 21.76 -20.98
CA GLY A 57 -2.71 21.81 -19.73
C GLY A 57 -1.31 21.24 -19.90
N GLU A 58 -0.70 20.80 -18.81
CA GLU A 58 0.63 20.18 -18.86
C GLU A 58 0.59 18.81 -19.56
N THR A 59 1.39 18.66 -20.62
CA THR A 59 1.40 17.48 -21.52
C THR A 59 2.57 16.54 -21.30
N ASP A 60 3.52 16.90 -20.44
CA ASP A 60 4.69 16.08 -20.16
C ASP A 60 4.33 14.86 -19.30
N ASN A 61 5.14 13.80 -19.39
CA ASN A 61 5.06 12.72 -18.42
C ASN A 61 5.69 13.17 -17.10
N ALA A 62 4.87 13.55 -16.12
CA ALA A 62 5.33 14.08 -14.83
C ALA A 62 6.34 13.17 -14.12
N ILE A 63 6.22 11.85 -14.28
CA ILE A 63 7.15 10.88 -13.67
C ILE A 63 8.50 10.90 -14.38
N ALA A 64 8.49 10.94 -15.71
CA ALA A 64 9.70 11.03 -16.51
C ALA A 64 10.41 12.39 -16.31
N SER A 65 9.65 13.47 -16.18
CA SER A 65 10.16 14.81 -15.86
C SER A 65 10.85 14.86 -14.49
N PHE A 66 10.37 14.08 -13.51
CA PHE A 66 10.93 14.08 -12.16
C PHE A 66 12.09 13.09 -11.98
N TYR A 67 11.93 11.84 -12.43
CA TYR A 67 12.90 10.76 -12.21
C TYR A 67 13.76 10.43 -13.44
N GLY A 68 13.50 11.04 -14.59
CA GLY A 68 14.15 10.75 -15.87
C GLY A 68 13.41 9.69 -16.70
N ASN A 69 13.53 9.81 -18.03
CA ASN A 69 12.78 9.03 -19.03
C ASN A 69 12.90 7.49 -18.90
N ASN A 70 14.02 6.99 -18.37
CA ASN A 70 14.32 5.56 -18.32
C ASN A 70 13.97 4.90 -16.99
N SER A 71 13.69 5.68 -15.94
CA SER A 71 13.49 5.15 -14.59
C SER A 71 12.20 4.34 -14.46
N TYR A 72 11.11 4.85 -15.06
CA TYR A 72 9.79 4.22 -15.05
C TYR A 72 9.16 4.24 -16.44
N SER A 73 9.83 3.64 -17.43
CA SER A 73 9.44 3.73 -18.85
C SER A 73 8.01 3.25 -19.15
N TRP A 74 7.45 2.36 -18.33
CA TRP A 74 6.06 1.90 -18.46
C TRP A 74 5.04 3.04 -18.32
N THR A 75 5.40 4.14 -17.65
CA THR A 75 4.53 5.32 -17.50
C THR A 75 4.26 6.03 -18.83
N ASN A 76 5.09 5.81 -19.86
CA ASN A 76 4.87 6.33 -21.22
C ASN A 76 3.68 5.68 -21.94
N LYS A 77 3.08 4.62 -21.38
CA LYS A 77 1.84 4.02 -21.89
C LYS A 77 0.61 4.89 -21.67
N ILE A 78 0.70 5.88 -20.77
CA ILE A 78 -0.35 6.87 -20.53
C ILE A 78 -0.29 7.94 -21.63
N GLN A 79 -1.44 8.35 -22.13
CA GLN A 79 -1.58 9.38 -23.17
C GLN A 79 -1.40 10.80 -22.57
N TRP A 80 -0.20 11.12 -22.08
CA TRP A 80 0.10 12.38 -21.38
C TRP A 80 -0.19 13.65 -22.22
N ASN A 81 -0.08 13.54 -23.54
CA ASN A 81 -0.35 14.63 -24.48
C ASN A 81 -1.86 14.86 -24.75
N CYS A 82 -2.74 13.93 -24.38
CA CYS A 82 -4.18 14.07 -24.50
C CYS A 82 -4.75 14.69 -23.22
N VAL A 83 -4.79 16.02 -23.16
CA VAL A 83 -5.14 16.76 -21.93
C VAL A 83 -6.54 17.36 -22.02
N TYR A 84 -7.39 17.01 -21.06
CA TYR A 84 -8.77 17.45 -20.92
C TYR A 84 -8.87 18.36 -19.70
N ASN A 85 -8.77 19.67 -19.93
CA ASN A 85 -8.91 20.68 -18.88
C ASN A 85 -10.34 20.66 -18.34
N ILE A 86 -10.50 20.50 -17.02
CA ILE A 86 -11.83 20.48 -16.41
C ILE A 86 -12.65 21.75 -16.69
N LYS A 87 -11.99 22.89 -16.92
CA LYS A 87 -12.66 24.18 -17.21
C LYS A 87 -13.30 24.26 -18.60
N ASP A 88 -12.98 23.34 -19.50
CA ASP A 88 -13.59 23.28 -20.84
C ASP A 88 -14.92 22.52 -20.85
N PHE A 89 -15.29 21.88 -19.74
CA PHE A 89 -16.49 21.07 -19.64
C PHE A 89 -17.56 21.81 -18.85
N THR A 90 -18.79 21.80 -19.38
CA THR A 90 -19.95 22.40 -18.73
C THR A 90 -20.61 21.40 -17.78
N GLY A 91 -21.03 21.87 -16.62
CA GLY A 91 -21.79 21.10 -15.65
C GLY A 91 -22.27 22.01 -14.52
N SER A 92 -23.43 21.70 -13.95
CA SER A 92 -24.03 22.42 -12.82
C SER A 92 -23.21 22.24 -11.54
N THR A 93 -22.42 21.17 -11.46
CA THR A 93 -21.52 20.84 -10.36
C THR A 93 -20.13 20.49 -10.89
N VAL A 94 -19.11 20.58 -10.02
CA VAL A 94 -17.75 20.11 -10.33
C VAL A 94 -17.74 18.61 -10.69
N VAL A 95 -18.62 17.82 -10.07
CA VAL A 95 -18.77 16.39 -10.33
C VAL A 95 -19.22 16.15 -11.77
N GLU A 96 -20.19 16.91 -12.27
CA GLU A 96 -20.65 16.83 -13.66
C GLU A 96 -19.53 17.22 -14.65
N GLN A 97 -18.81 18.32 -14.37
CA GLN A 97 -17.67 18.76 -15.19
C GLN A 97 -16.57 17.70 -15.23
N PHE A 98 -16.20 17.16 -14.07
CA PHE A 98 -15.22 16.09 -13.94
C PHE A 98 -15.65 14.82 -14.68
N ASN A 99 -16.91 14.39 -14.51
CA ASN A 99 -17.44 13.21 -15.19
C ASN A 99 -17.38 13.38 -16.71
N ALA A 100 -17.76 14.56 -17.22
CA ALA A 100 -17.69 14.86 -18.64
C ALA A 100 -16.25 14.85 -19.17
N ALA A 101 -15.30 15.45 -18.44
CA ALA A 101 -13.88 15.44 -18.80
C ALA A 101 -13.28 14.02 -18.78
N ARG A 102 -13.57 13.24 -17.73
CA ARG A 102 -13.16 11.82 -17.60
C ARG A 102 -13.72 10.99 -18.74
N ASP A 103 -14.99 11.16 -19.07
CA ASP A 103 -15.66 10.38 -20.10
C ASP A 103 -15.15 10.75 -21.49
N ALA A 104 -14.89 12.03 -21.75
CA ALA A 104 -14.21 12.47 -22.96
C ALA A 104 -12.80 11.86 -23.09
N ALA A 105 -12.01 11.85 -22.02
CA ALA A 105 -10.70 11.21 -22.00
C ALA A 105 -10.79 9.70 -22.30
N ALA A 106 -11.65 8.99 -21.58
CA ALA A 106 -11.84 7.55 -21.76
C ALA A 106 -12.32 7.19 -23.17
N ASN A 107 -13.27 7.95 -23.73
CA ASN A 107 -13.83 7.72 -25.06
C ASN A 107 -12.79 7.95 -26.18
N ASN A 108 -11.74 8.73 -25.92
CA ASN A 108 -10.63 8.98 -26.84
C ASN A 108 -9.40 8.10 -26.55
N GLY A 109 -9.59 6.96 -25.86
CA GLY A 109 -8.51 5.99 -25.59
C GLY A 109 -7.66 6.30 -24.36
N GLY A 110 -8.02 7.33 -23.58
CA GLY A 110 -7.34 7.74 -22.36
C GLY A 110 -6.80 9.17 -22.42
N GLY A 111 -6.14 9.56 -21.34
CA GLY A 111 -5.49 10.87 -21.23
C GLY A 111 -5.48 11.41 -19.82
N VAL A 112 -5.21 12.71 -19.72
CA VAL A 112 -5.08 13.44 -18.47
C VAL A 112 -6.28 14.36 -18.31
N VAL A 113 -7.07 14.17 -17.26
CA VAL A 113 -8.02 15.17 -16.80
C VAL A 113 -7.25 16.17 -15.94
N TYR A 114 -7.09 17.39 -16.45
CA TYR A 114 -6.25 18.42 -15.86
C TYR A 114 -7.05 19.39 -14.99
N PHE A 115 -6.55 19.63 -13.78
CA PHE A 115 -7.07 20.58 -12.81
C PHE A 115 -6.09 21.75 -12.68
N PRO A 116 -6.38 22.91 -13.30
CA PRO A 116 -5.64 24.15 -13.00
C PRO A 116 -5.71 24.50 -11.51
N SER A 117 -4.77 25.33 -11.04
CA SER A 117 -4.79 25.88 -9.69
C SER A 117 -6.19 26.36 -9.27
N GLY A 118 -6.62 25.96 -8.06
CA GLY A 118 -7.96 26.25 -7.56
C GLY A 118 -8.50 25.18 -6.62
N THR A 119 -9.68 25.46 -6.05
CA THR A 119 -10.39 24.55 -5.15
C THR A 119 -11.61 23.96 -5.83
N TYR A 120 -11.73 22.64 -5.78
CA TYR A 120 -12.75 21.83 -6.42
C TYR A 120 -13.48 21.01 -5.37
N ILE A 121 -14.76 21.31 -5.15
CA ILE A 121 -15.57 20.68 -4.10
C ILE A 121 -16.36 19.53 -4.71
N PHE A 122 -16.18 18.34 -4.15
CA PHE A 122 -16.94 17.14 -4.50
C PHE A 122 -17.87 16.81 -3.33
N ASP A 123 -19.14 16.55 -3.62
CA ASP A 123 -20.14 16.13 -2.64
C ASP A 123 -20.15 14.60 -2.43
N ASP A 124 -19.61 13.83 -3.39
CA ASP A 124 -19.52 12.39 -3.32
C ASP A 124 -18.16 11.84 -3.80
N SER A 125 -17.97 10.53 -3.62
CA SER A 125 -16.83 9.80 -4.15
C SER A 125 -16.78 9.89 -5.67
N ILE A 126 -15.57 9.94 -6.23
CA ILE A 126 -15.37 9.94 -7.69
C ILE A 126 -14.82 8.62 -8.17
N LYS A 127 -15.12 8.27 -9.42
CA LYS A 127 -14.65 7.04 -10.06
C LYS A 127 -13.87 7.37 -11.32
N LEU A 128 -12.61 6.96 -11.37
CA LEU A 128 -11.78 6.97 -12.57
C LEU A 128 -12.13 5.80 -13.47
N LYS A 129 -11.75 5.93 -14.74
CA LYS A 129 -11.84 4.89 -15.76
C LYS A 129 -10.42 4.46 -16.15
N SER A 130 -10.28 3.26 -16.69
CA SER A 130 -9.02 2.81 -17.28
C SER A 130 -8.46 3.86 -18.24
N SER A 131 -7.13 3.99 -18.28
CA SER A 131 -6.37 4.92 -19.12
C SER A 131 -6.59 6.41 -18.81
N VAL A 132 -7.26 6.75 -17.70
CA VAL A 132 -7.46 8.15 -17.27
C VAL A 132 -6.59 8.46 -16.06
N VAL A 133 -5.78 9.51 -16.16
CA VAL A 133 -5.05 10.12 -15.04
C VAL A 133 -5.72 11.43 -14.65
N ILE A 134 -5.85 11.71 -13.37
CA ILE A 134 -6.16 13.07 -12.89
C ILE A 134 -4.86 13.77 -12.48
N ARG A 135 -4.66 14.99 -12.97
CA ARG A 135 -3.44 15.76 -12.74
C ARG A 135 -3.77 17.19 -12.34
N GLY A 136 -3.20 17.65 -11.24
CA GLY A 136 -3.14 19.07 -10.92
C GLY A 136 -1.93 19.75 -11.56
N GLU A 137 -1.98 21.08 -11.60
CA GLU A 137 -0.83 21.92 -11.94
C GLU A 137 0.42 21.55 -11.13
N THR A 138 1.61 21.58 -11.76
CA THR A 138 2.84 21.20 -11.09
C THR A 138 3.15 22.15 -9.93
N PRO A 139 3.42 21.64 -8.70
CA PRO A 139 3.74 22.50 -7.58
C PRO A 139 5.12 23.17 -7.75
N ASN A 140 5.24 24.41 -7.26
CA ASN A 140 6.52 25.14 -7.25
C ASN A 140 7.59 24.40 -6.43
N VAL A 141 7.20 23.91 -5.26
CA VAL A 141 8.02 23.05 -4.42
C VAL A 141 7.82 21.62 -4.89
N LYS A 142 8.87 21.00 -5.45
CA LYS A 142 8.74 19.68 -6.09
C LYS A 142 8.78 18.50 -5.11
N SER A 143 9.48 18.64 -3.98
CA SER A 143 9.65 17.55 -3.00
C SER A 143 8.58 17.59 -1.93
N ALA A 144 7.82 16.51 -1.79
CA ALA A 144 6.76 16.36 -0.79
C ALA A 144 7.27 16.23 0.66
N LYS A 145 8.57 15.99 0.82
CA LYS A 145 9.23 15.96 2.14
C LYS A 145 9.40 17.35 2.73
N LEU A 146 9.37 18.41 1.92
CA LEU A 146 9.49 19.79 2.38
C LEU A 146 8.16 20.31 2.96
N ASN A 147 8.25 21.13 4.02
CA ASN A 147 7.08 21.62 4.76
C ASN A 147 6.20 22.60 3.95
N ASP A 148 6.76 23.26 2.96
CA ASP A 148 6.08 24.18 2.05
C ASP A 148 5.51 23.50 0.80
N TYR A 149 5.58 22.16 0.72
CA TYR A 149 4.93 21.39 -0.33
C TYR A 149 3.41 21.59 -0.31
N ASN A 150 2.89 22.25 -1.33
CA ASN A 150 1.48 22.62 -1.42
C ASN A 150 1.02 22.58 -2.89
N PRO A 151 0.42 21.47 -3.35
CA PRO A 151 -0.13 21.38 -4.68
C PRO A 151 -1.19 22.47 -4.96
N PRO A 152 -1.14 23.16 -6.12
CA PRO A 152 -2.04 24.28 -6.40
C PRO A 152 -3.51 23.90 -6.57
N ALA A 153 -3.78 22.71 -7.12
CA ALA A 153 -5.12 22.19 -7.31
C ALA A 153 -5.57 21.36 -6.10
N LYS A 154 -6.72 21.73 -5.52
CA LYS A 154 -7.25 21.16 -4.28
C LYS A 154 -8.58 20.47 -4.52
N LEU A 155 -8.68 19.18 -4.20
CA LEU A 155 -9.92 18.42 -4.21
C LEU A 155 -10.42 18.30 -2.76
N ILE A 156 -11.59 18.88 -2.47
CA ILE A 156 -12.17 18.91 -1.14
C ILE A 156 -13.44 18.06 -1.12
N PHE A 157 -13.44 17.04 -0.27
CA PHE A 157 -14.60 16.21 0.01
C PHE A 157 -15.32 16.68 1.29
N PRO A 158 -16.56 16.22 1.55
CA PRO A 158 -17.35 16.71 2.66
C PRO A 158 -16.73 16.39 4.02
N GLU A 159 -16.86 17.33 4.95
CA GLU A 159 -16.48 17.16 6.36
C GLU A 159 -17.55 16.38 7.11
N TYR A 160 -17.13 15.43 7.94
CA TYR A 160 -18.05 14.80 8.89
C TYR A 160 -18.33 15.75 10.06
N LYS A 161 -19.58 16.19 10.20
CA LYS A 161 -20.02 17.06 11.31
C LYS A 161 -20.69 16.20 12.38
N PRO A 162 -20.02 15.85 13.49
CA PRO A 162 -20.56 14.89 14.46
C PRO A 162 -21.76 15.46 15.23
N GLN A 163 -22.87 14.72 15.26
CA GLN A 163 -23.95 14.90 16.22
C GLN A 163 -23.80 13.86 17.33
N LEU A 164 -23.50 14.29 18.56
CA LEU A 164 -23.21 13.41 19.70
C LEU A 164 -24.48 13.04 20.50
N SER A 165 -25.57 12.73 19.78
CA SER A 165 -26.87 12.38 20.35
C SER A 165 -27.73 11.61 19.36
N GLY A 166 -28.75 10.91 19.85
CA GLY A 166 -29.66 10.12 18.99
C GLY A 166 -28.90 9.14 18.10
N ASN A 167 -29.21 9.15 16.80
CA ASN A 167 -28.55 8.34 15.76
C ASN A 167 -27.20 8.89 15.29
N GLY A 168 -26.86 10.11 15.72
CA GLY A 168 -25.72 10.86 15.22
C GLY A 168 -25.85 11.21 13.75
N THR A 169 -24.73 11.70 13.20
CA THR A 169 -24.66 12.09 11.78
C THR A 169 -24.51 10.83 10.91
N PRO A 170 -25.28 10.69 9.81
CA PRO A 170 -25.14 9.57 8.91
C PRO A 170 -23.76 9.54 8.23
N ASN A 171 -23.15 8.36 8.13
CA ASN A 171 -21.78 8.21 7.62
C ASN A 171 -21.67 8.63 6.14
N GLU A 172 -22.72 8.42 5.35
CA GLU A 172 -22.79 8.76 3.93
C GLU A 172 -22.67 10.26 3.64
N THR A 173 -22.83 11.11 4.65
CA THR A 173 -22.61 12.56 4.53
C THR A 173 -21.14 12.93 4.37
N ALA A 174 -20.21 12.02 4.69
CA ALA A 174 -18.77 12.22 4.63
C ALA A 174 -18.04 10.94 4.18
N PHE A 175 -16.75 10.80 4.52
CA PHE A 175 -15.91 9.61 4.30
C PHE A 175 -15.88 9.14 2.84
N LYS A 176 -15.55 10.06 1.94
CA LYS A 176 -15.53 9.84 0.50
C LYS A 176 -14.18 9.32 0.01
N SER A 177 -14.14 8.91 -1.26
CA SER A 177 -12.92 8.38 -1.85
C SER A 177 -12.83 8.64 -3.36
N ILE A 178 -11.61 8.61 -3.87
CA ILE A 178 -11.28 8.48 -5.28
C ILE A 178 -11.09 7.00 -5.55
N GLN A 179 -11.94 6.46 -6.43
CA GLN A 179 -12.01 5.03 -6.77
C GLN A 179 -11.77 4.83 -8.27
N THR A 180 -11.77 3.58 -8.71
CA THR A 180 -11.83 3.21 -10.12
C THR A 180 -13.06 2.36 -10.40
N GLN A 181 -13.60 2.40 -11.63
CA GLN A 181 -14.86 1.73 -11.98
C GLN A 181 -14.76 0.20 -11.92
N THR A 182 -13.65 -0.35 -12.41
CA THR A 182 -13.39 -1.78 -12.59
C THR A 182 -12.03 -2.13 -12.00
N PRO A 183 -11.87 -2.16 -10.65
CA PRO A 183 -10.58 -2.26 -9.98
C PRO A 183 -9.76 -3.52 -10.30
N ASN A 184 -10.40 -4.57 -10.80
CA ASN A 184 -9.72 -5.78 -11.26
C ASN A 184 -9.13 -5.68 -12.67
N GLN A 185 -9.41 -4.62 -13.42
CA GLN A 185 -9.10 -4.52 -14.86
C GLN A 185 -8.47 -3.17 -15.23
N ASP A 186 -8.91 -2.09 -14.60
CA ASP A 186 -8.47 -0.73 -14.94
C ASP A 186 -6.96 -0.59 -14.82
N SER A 187 -6.34 -0.02 -15.85
CA SER A 187 -4.89 0.09 -15.99
C SER A 187 -4.50 1.44 -16.61
N ASN A 188 -3.23 1.82 -16.51
CA ASN A 188 -2.73 3.12 -16.99
C ASN A 188 -3.49 4.31 -16.37
N ILE A 189 -3.68 4.22 -15.05
CA ILE A 189 -4.52 5.12 -14.24
C ILE A 189 -3.64 5.81 -13.20
N GLY A 190 -4.02 7.00 -12.77
CA GLY A 190 -3.25 7.65 -11.72
C GLY A 190 -3.79 8.98 -11.22
N ILE A 191 -3.11 9.47 -10.19
CA ILE A 191 -3.38 10.72 -9.49
C ILE A 191 -2.04 11.44 -9.35
N VAL A 192 -1.96 12.66 -9.86
CA VAL A 192 -0.71 13.43 -9.98
C VAL A 192 -0.89 14.85 -9.46
N ASN A 193 -0.02 15.32 -8.57
CA ASN A 193 0.10 16.73 -8.16
C ASN A 193 -1.20 17.36 -7.62
N LEU A 194 -1.87 16.70 -6.67
CA LEU A 194 -3.15 17.16 -6.11
C LEU A 194 -3.09 17.26 -4.57
N ASP A 195 -3.68 18.31 -4.01
CA ASP A 195 -3.99 18.38 -2.57
C ASP A 195 -5.40 17.80 -2.38
N ILE A 196 -5.53 16.73 -1.61
CA ILE A 196 -6.77 15.98 -1.41
C ILE A 196 -7.11 16.02 0.06
N ASN A 197 -8.21 16.67 0.40
CA ASN A 197 -8.70 16.73 1.76
C ASN A 197 -10.00 15.92 1.91
N ARG A 198 -10.06 15.06 2.93
CA ARG A 198 -11.23 14.22 3.29
C ARG A 198 -11.63 13.12 2.30
N GLY A 199 -10.83 12.93 1.25
CA GLY A 199 -10.99 11.85 0.27
C GLY A 199 -9.86 10.84 0.37
N ALA A 200 -10.19 9.58 0.65
CA ALA A 200 -9.23 8.48 0.52
C ALA A 200 -8.93 8.18 -0.96
N ILE A 201 -7.78 7.58 -1.27
CA ILE A 201 -7.53 6.96 -2.58
C ILE A 201 -7.71 5.46 -2.39
N ASN A 202 -8.68 4.86 -3.09
CA ASN A 202 -9.05 3.46 -2.90
C ASN A 202 -9.25 2.75 -4.25
N PHE A 203 -8.19 2.12 -4.77
CA PHE A 203 -8.24 1.27 -5.96
C PHE A 203 -8.11 -0.19 -5.54
N VAL A 204 -9.11 -0.70 -4.83
CA VAL A 204 -9.10 -2.04 -4.24
C VAL A 204 -9.90 -3.02 -5.09
N GLY A 205 -9.22 -4.08 -5.49
CA GLY A 205 -9.77 -5.21 -6.23
C GLY A 205 -9.61 -6.52 -5.46
N ASP A 206 -9.90 -7.62 -6.13
CA ASP A 206 -9.54 -8.96 -5.69
C ASP A 206 -8.03 -9.15 -5.88
N LEU A 207 -7.30 -9.24 -4.78
CA LEU A 207 -5.85 -9.32 -4.77
C LEU A 207 -5.29 -10.50 -5.57
N ASP A 208 -5.97 -11.65 -5.55
CA ASP A 208 -5.50 -12.86 -6.21
C ASP A 208 -5.90 -12.91 -7.69
N ASN A 209 -7.03 -12.29 -8.04
CA ASN A 209 -7.60 -12.32 -9.40
C ASN A 209 -7.43 -11.03 -10.23
N THR A 210 -6.94 -9.94 -9.64
CA THR A 210 -6.77 -8.67 -10.35
C THR A 210 -5.81 -8.78 -11.55
N LYS A 211 -6.07 -7.97 -12.57
CA LYS A 211 -5.22 -7.72 -13.74
C LYS A 211 -4.85 -6.23 -13.88
N SER A 212 -5.27 -5.38 -12.95
CA SER A 212 -4.97 -3.94 -12.96
C SER A 212 -3.46 -3.70 -12.97
N SER A 213 -2.98 -2.81 -13.84
CA SER A 213 -1.55 -2.58 -14.04
C SER A 213 -1.26 -1.11 -14.33
N ASN A 214 -0.02 -0.68 -14.10
CA ASN A 214 0.46 0.66 -14.44
C ASN A 214 -0.34 1.74 -13.69
N ILE A 215 -0.21 1.76 -12.36
CA ILE A 215 -0.89 2.71 -11.47
C ILE A 215 0.13 3.72 -10.94
N ILE A 216 -0.23 5.01 -10.94
CA ILE A 216 0.63 6.10 -10.45
C ILE A 216 -0.12 6.90 -9.38
N ILE A 217 0.46 7.00 -8.18
CA ILE A 217 0.07 7.99 -7.16
C ILE A 217 1.29 8.85 -6.87
N PHE A 218 1.30 10.07 -7.38
CA PHE A 218 2.49 10.92 -7.37
C PHE A 218 2.20 12.36 -6.97
N GLY A 219 3.03 12.93 -6.11
CA GLY A 219 2.92 14.35 -5.81
C GLY A 219 1.64 14.72 -5.05
N ILE A 220 0.99 13.79 -4.35
CA ILE A 220 -0.25 14.11 -3.65
C ILE A 220 0.03 14.64 -2.24
N ARG A 221 -0.79 15.58 -1.77
CA ARG A 221 -0.88 15.95 -0.36
C ARG A 221 -2.23 15.46 0.16
N SER A 222 -2.28 14.56 1.15
CA SER A 222 -3.54 13.94 1.63
C SER A 222 -3.76 14.18 3.12
N ASN A 223 -4.93 14.69 3.49
CA ASN A 223 -5.28 14.99 4.89
C ASN A 223 -6.73 14.60 5.22
N ASN A 224 -6.98 14.39 6.52
CA ASN A 224 -8.30 14.13 7.08
C ASN A 224 -9.04 12.94 6.41
N VAL A 225 -8.32 11.88 6.08
CA VAL A 225 -8.93 10.63 5.63
C VAL A 225 -9.37 9.82 6.84
N ALA A 226 -10.56 9.23 6.81
CA ALA A 226 -11.00 8.24 7.78
C ALA A 226 -12.16 7.43 7.21
N LYS A 227 -12.48 6.33 7.90
CA LYS A 227 -13.68 5.54 7.68
C LYS A 227 -14.20 5.07 9.04
N PRO A 228 -15.52 5.11 9.32
CA PRO A 228 -16.06 4.54 10.53
C PRO A 228 -15.90 3.02 10.58
N ASP A 229 -15.53 2.46 11.73
CA ASP A 229 -15.48 1.01 11.95
C ASP A 229 -16.90 0.45 11.78
N PRO A 230 -17.11 -0.55 10.90
CA PRO A 230 -18.44 -1.07 10.60
C PRO A 230 -19.10 -1.78 11.78
N LYS A 231 -18.36 -2.06 12.86
CA LYS A 231 -18.88 -2.68 14.09
C LYS A 231 -19.16 -1.68 15.21
N VAL A 232 -18.94 -0.38 14.98
CA VAL A 232 -19.24 0.69 15.94
C VAL A 232 -20.28 1.63 15.32
N PRO A 233 -21.43 1.85 15.99
CA PRO A 233 -21.75 1.40 17.35
C PRO A 233 -22.16 -0.07 17.42
N ASN A 234 -21.74 -0.77 18.46
CA ASN A 234 -22.40 -1.98 18.92
C ASN A 234 -23.63 -1.59 19.76
N LEU A 235 -24.82 -1.72 19.18
CA LEU A 235 -26.08 -1.27 19.77
C LEU A 235 -26.51 -2.05 21.03
N GLU A 236 -25.85 -3.14 21.39
CA GLU A 236 -26.09 -3.83 22.67
C GLU A 236 -25.68 -2.98 23.88
N PHE A 237 -24.68 -2.10 23.71
CA PHE A 237 -24.15 -1.29 24.81
C PHE A 237 -23.63 0.10 24.43
N GLN A 238 -23.52 0.44 23.16
CA GLN A 238 -23.10 1.76 22.69
C GLN A 238 -24.29 2.59 22.25
N ASN A 239 -24.17 3.90 22.40
CA ASN A 239 -25.13 4.85 21.88
C ASN A 239 -25.06 4.88 20.34
N PRO A 240 -26.19 5.02 19.63
CA PRO A 240 -26.21 4.96 18.17
C PRO A 240 -25.36 6.04 17.45
N TRP A 241 -25.06 7.14 18.13
CA TRP A 241 -24.23 8.23 17.59
C TRP A 241 -22.72 7.97 17.66
N GLN A 242 -22.26 7.01 18.48
CA GLN A 242 -20.82 6.75 18.66
C GLN A 242 -20.19 6.23 17.36
N ARG A 243 -18.94 6.63 17.10
CA ARG A 243 -18.13 6.18 15.97
C ARG A 243 -16.73 5.80 16.46
N TYR A 244 -16.04 4.99 15.68
CA TYR A 244 -14.64 4.67 15.93
C TYR A 244 -13.90 4.60 14.61
N SER A 245 -12.63 5.00 14.57
CA SER A 245 -11.84 4.94 13.34
C SER A 245 -11.62 3.49 12.92
N HIS A 246 -11.95 3.17 11.67
CA HIS A 246 -11.75 1.85 11.13
C HIS A 246 -10.25 1.60 10.93
N ARG A 247 -9.73 0.64 11.68
CA ARG A 247 -8.31 0.27 11.67
C ARG A 247 -7.74 -0.14 10.31
N PHE A 248 -8.57 -0.64 9.40
CA PHE A 248 -8.15 -1.07 8.06
C PHE A 248 -8.49 -0.03 6.99
N ALA A 249 -8.77 1.22 7.37
CA ALA A 249 -8.77 2.33 6.42
C ALA A 249 -7.32 2.67 6.00
N ALA A 250 -7.18 3.45 4.93
CA ALA A 250 -5.90 4.05 4.57
C ALA A 250 -6.08 5.40 3.86
N ASN A 251 -5.07 6.26 3.88
CA ASN A 251 -5.02 7.41 2.97
C ASN A 251 -4.94 6.93 1.52
N ILE A 252 -4.09 5.92 1.27
CA ILE A 252 -3.90 5.27 -0.03
C ILE A 252 -4.04 3.77 0.17
N GLU A 253 -5.04 3.15 -0.47
CA GLU A 253 -5.25 1.69 -0.50
C GLU A 253 -5.32 1.21 -1.96
N LEU A 254 -4.41 0.33 -2.36
CA LEU A 254 -4.25 -0.11 -3.75
C LEU A 254 -4.09 -1.62 -3.87
N THR A 255 -4.74 -2.19 -4.88
CA THR A 255 -4.55 -3.56 -5.35
C THR A 255 -4.10 -3.54 -6.81
N VAL A 256 -2.98 -4.16 -7.11
CA VAL A 256 -2.33 -4.08 -8.43
C VAL A 256 -1.65 -5.39 -8.80
N TYR A 257 -1.77 -5.78 -10.06
CA TYR A 257 -1.12 -6.96 -10.62
C TYR A 257 0.37 -6.71 -10.93
N GLN A 258 0.69 -5.56 -11.53
CA GLN A 258 2.07 -5.16 -11.81
C GLN A 258 2.21 -3.64 -12.03
N ASN A 259 3.42 -3.13 -11.86
CA ASN A 259 3.80 -1.74 -12.14
C ASN A 259 2.97 -0.73 -11.33
N LEU A 260 3.45 -0.44 -10.14
CA LEU A 260 2.92 0.61 -9.27
C LEU A 260 4.02 1.56 -8.87
N LEU A 261 3.72 2.86 -8.91
CA LEU A 261 4.53 3.89 -8.31
C LEU A 261 3.69 4.71 -7.32
N VAL A 262 3.99 4.62 -6.03
CA VAL A 262 3.49 5.53 -4.99
C VAL A 262 4.66 6.38 -4.52
N ALA A 263 4.78 7.60 -5.06
CA ALA A 263 5.98 8.38 -4.83
C ALA A 263 5.77 9.88 -4.61
N ASN A 264 6.69 10.49 -3.86
CA ASN A 264 6.70 11.93 -3.63
C ASN A 264 5.35 12.44 -3.08
N ASN A 265 4.75 11.72 -2.12
CA ASN A 265 3.49 12.09 -1.49
C ASN A 265 3.71 12.63 -0.07
N ARG A 266 2.85 13.53 0.40
CA ARG A 266 2.82 14.05 1.77
C ARG A 266 1.50 13.69 2.44
N ILE A 267 1.54 12.86 3.48
CA ILE A 267 0.35 12.25 4.07
C ILE A 267 0.20 12.68 5.53
N ASN A 268 -0.99 13.16 5.89
CA ASN A 268 -1.41 13.53 7.23
C ASN A 268 -0.55 14.61 7.90
N ASP A 269 -0.03 15.55 7.13
CA ASP A 269 0.78 16.66 7.64
C ASP A 269 -0.05 17.76 8.32
N LYS A 270 -1.37 17.74 8.13
CA LYS A 270 -2.32 18.72 8.68
C LYS A 270 -3.68 18.08 8.95
N ILE A 271 -3.76 17.29 10.02
CA ILE A 271 -5.04 16.74 10.52
C ILE A 271 -5.74 17.79 11.36
N THR A 272 -7.00 18.06 11.03
CA THR A 272 -7.84 19.08 11.69
C THR A 272 -9.19 18.55 12.14
N ASP A 273 -9.59 17.36 11.66
CA ASP A 273 -10.97 16.89 11.76
C ASP A 273 -11.20 15.90 12.91
N ASN A 274 -10.17 15.60 13.72
CA ASN A 274 -10.32 14.80 14.94
C ASN A 274 -11.37 15.41 15.87
N TYR A 275 -12.21 14.56 16.48
CA TYR A 275 -13.21 15.03 17.44
C TYR A 275 -13.34 14.08 18.64
N GLU A 276 -13.64 14.67 19.79
CA GLU A 276 -13.84 13.98 21.06
C GLU A 276 -15.26 13.39 21.16
N GLN A 277 -15.40 12.31 21.94
CA GLN A 277 -16.66 11.61 22.13
C GLN A 277 -16.98 11.39 23.62
N PRO A 278 -17.38 12.44 24.37
CA PRO A 278 -17.73 12.30 25.79
C PRO A 278 -18.90 11.32 26.00
N GLY A 279 -18.83 10.52 27.05
CA GLY A 279 -19.82 9.47 27.33
C GLY A 279 -19.66 8.24 26.44
N TYR A 280 -18.45 7.97 25.93
CA TYR A 280 -18.19 6.81 25.10
C TYR A 280 -18.34 5.52 25.92
N ARG A 281 -19.30 4.67 25.53
CA ARG A 281 -19.55 3.36 26.16
C ARG A 281 -18.72 2.25 25.52
N LEU A 282 -18.14 1.39 26.34
CA LEU A 282 -17.36 0.22 25.94
C LEU A 282 -17.47 -0.90 27.00
N GLN A 283 -17.00 -2.09 26.70
CA GLN A 283 -16.94 -3.18 27.68
C GLN A 283 -15.66 -3.12 28.54
N SER A 284 -15.74 -3.57 29.79
CA SER A 284 -14.57 -3.83 30.64
C SER A 284 -13.61 -4.84 30.01
N LYS A 285 -12.35 -4.87 30.45
CA LYS A 285 -11.31 -5.80 29.92
C LYS A 285 -11.77 -7.27 29.90
N ASP A 286 -12.52 -7.69 30.93
CA ASP A 286 -13.08 -9.04 31.10
C ASP A 286 -14.45 -9.23 30.43
N LYS A 287 -14.98 -8.20 29.76
CA LYS A 287 -16.28 -8.15 29.06
C LYS A 287 -17.52 -8.34 29.95
N LYS A 288 -17.38 -8.22 31.28
CA LYS A 288 -18.49 -8.46 32.21
C LYS A 288 -19.32 -7.22 32.51
N LYS A 289 -18.80 -6.03 32.25
CA LYS A 289 -19.45 -4.76 32.55
C LYS A 289 -19.39 -3.83 31.35
N VAL A 290 -20.38 -2.95 31.25
CA VAL A 290 -20.29 -1.77 30.39
C VAL A 290 -19.72 -0.63 31.22
N ILE A 291 -18.73 0.04 30.66
CA ILE A 291 -18.04 1.20 31.22
C ILE A 291 -18.36 2.39 30.32
N THR A 292 -18.47 3.57 30.92
CA THR A 292 -18.57 4.84 30.21
C THR A 292 -17.31 5.65 30.50
N TYR A 293 -16.65 6.11 29.45
CA TYR A 293 -15.62 7.15 29.56
C TYR A 293 -16.28 8.50 29.33
N GLU A 294 -16.37 9.31 30.38
CA GLU A 294 -16.97 10.64 30.33
C GLU A 294 -16.05 11.62 29.57
N GLU A 295 -14.73 11.43 29.64
CA GLU A 295 -13.75 12.26 28.94
C GLU A 295 -13.64 11.85 27.47
N GLY A 296 -14.04 12.74 26.57
CA GLY A 296 -14.14 12.43 25.14
C GLY A 296 -12.79 12.23 24.43
N ASN A 297 -11.70 12.74 25.02
CA ASN A 297 -10.33 12.54 24.54
C ASN A 297 -9.78 11.13 24.80
N LYS A 298 -10.46 10.29 25.60
CA LYS A 298 -10.04 8.89 25.79
C LYS A 298 -10.36 8.02 24.57
N VAL A 299 -11.42 8.35 23.84
CA VAL A 299 -11.85 7.62 22.63
C VAL A 299 -12.22 8.61 21.51
N PRO A 300 -11.26 9.41 21.02
CA PRO A 300 -11.52 10.32 19.93
C PRO A 300 -11.80 9.53 18.65
N PHE A 301 -12.62 10.10 17.76
CA PHE A 301 -12.58 9.67 16.37
C PHE A 301 -11.35 10.33 15.73
N ASN A 302 -10.34 9.52 15.41
CA ASN A 302 -9.02 9.98 15.03
C ASN A 302 -8.70 9.62 13.56
N TYR A 303 -8.41 10.65 12.76
CA TYR A 303 -8.11 10.59 11.33
C TYR A 303 -6.65 10.18 11.00
N SER A 304 -5.81 9.84 11.99
CA SER A 304 -4.52 9.16 11.77
C SER A 304 -4.46 7.74 12.32
N ASN A 305 -5.56 7.21 12.86
CA ASN A 305 -5.57 5.88 13.47
C ASN A 305 -5.85 4.74 12.47
N HIS A 306 -5.14 4.76 11.35
CA HIS A 306 -5.25 3.79 10.27
C HIS A 306 -3.97 3.76 9.41
N TYR A 307 -3.91 2.95 8.35
CA TYR A 307 -2.71 2.86 7.52
C TYR A 307 -2.43 4.16 6.75
N GLY A 308 -1.16 4.50 6.52
CA GLY A 308 -0.81 5.58 5.59
C GLY A 308 -0.99 5.10 4.14
N ILE A 309 -0.10 4.21 3.72
CA ILE A 309 -0.06 3.60 2.40
C ILE A 309 -0.23 2.09 2.56
N SER A 310 -1.25 1.50 1.93
CA SER A 310 -1.48 0.06 1.87
C SER A 310 -1.51 -0.43 0.42
N VAL A 311 -0.61 -1.34 0.07
CA VAL A 311 -0.43 -1.85 -1.30
C VAL A 311 -0.39 -3.37 -1.26
N ASN A 312 -1.34 -4.01 -1.94
CA ASN A 312 -1.42 -5.48 -2.01
C ASN A 312 -1.45 -6.17 -0.63
N ARG A 313 -1.92 -5.46 0.40
CA ARG A 313 -2.15 -5.96 1.76
C ARG A 313 -3.63 -5.94 2.18
N GLY A 314 -4.51 -5.42 1.31
CA GLY A 314 -5.96 -5.43 1.44
C GLY A 314 -6.65 -6.32 0.41
N GLY A 315 -7.98 -6.38 0.43
CA GLY A 315 -8.80 -7.05 -0.61
C GLY A 315 -9.00 -8.56 -0.45
N LYS A 316 -8.42 -9.21 0.56
CA LYS A 316 -8.60 -10.65 0.84
C LYS A 316 -9.49 -10.87 2.07
N LYS A 317 -10.63 -11.55 1.88
CA LYS A 317 -11.68 -11.70 2.91
C LYS A 317 -11.26 -12.61 4.08
N ASP A 318 -10.60 -13.73 3.78
CA ASP A 318 -10.28 -14.77 4.76
C ASP A 318 -8.91 -14.58 5.42
N GLY A 319 -8.27 -13.42 5.17
CA GLY A 319 -6.90 -13.17 5.56
C GLY A 319 -5.89 -13.95 4.72
N PHE A 320 -4.65 -13.95 5.17
CA PHE A 320 -3.53 -14.58 4.47
C PHE A 320 -3.08 -15.85 5.18
N GLN A 321 -2.64 -16.84 4.41
CA GLN A 321 -1.95 -18.01 4.94
C GLN A 321 -0.62 -17.62 5.61
N LEU A 322 -0.22 -18.40 6.61
CA LEU A 322 1.10 -18.30 7.22
C LEU A 322 2.18 -18.71 6.23
N ALA A 323 3.30 -18.00 6.23
CA ALA A 323 4.44 -18.25 5.34
C ALA A 323 4.02 -18.37 3.87
N GLY A 324 3.26 -17.38 3.40
CA GLY A 324 2.80 -17.29 2.01
C GLY A 324 3.93 -17.52 1.00
N THR A 325 3.58 -18.15 -0.12
CA THR A 325 4.44 -18.42 -1.27
C THR A 325 3.75 -17.94 -2.55
N PRO A 326 4.45 -17.80 -3.69
CA PRO A 326 3.81 -17.45 -4.95
C PRO A 326 2.68 -18.40 -5.38
N THR A 327 2.68 -19.65 -4.89
CA THR A 327 1.63 -20.63 -5.17
C THR A 327 0.42 -20.46 -4.26
N THR A 328 0.65 -20.21 -2.96
CA THR A 328 -0.43 -20.17 -1.95
C THR A 328 -1.04 -18.79 -1.78
N GLU A 329 -0.25 -17.74 -1.98
CA GLU A 329 -0.61 -16.33 -1.79
C GLU A 329 -0.08 -15.47 -2.96
N PRO A 330 -0.43 -15.77 -4.22
CA PRO A 330 0.14 -15.11 -5.40
C PRO A 330 -0.02 -13.58 -5.37
N GLY A 331 -1.08 -13.08 -4.74
CA GLY A 331 -1.33 -11.68 -4.48
C GLY A 331 -0.23 -10.93 -3.73
N LEU A 332 0.54 -11.61 -2.88
CA LEU A 332 1.66 -11.00 -2.14
C LEU A 332 2.96 -10.90 -2.96
N PHE A 333 2.99 -11.45 -4.18
CA PHE A 333 4.20 -11.55 -5.02
C PHE A 333 4.03 -10.84 -6.37
N ARG A 334 3.24 -9.77 -6.39
CA ARG A 334 3.04 -8.91 -7.58
C ARG A 334 4.30 -8.10 -7.88
N LYS A 335 4.60 -7.87 -9.16
CA LYS A 335 5.88 -7.33 -9.61
C LYS A 335 5.86 -5.83 -9.86
N GLY A 336 7.03 -5.19 -9.73
CA GLY A 336 7.21 -3.78 -10.12
C GLY A 336 6.51 -2.81 -9.18
N ILE A 337 6.53 -3.09 -7.87
CA ILE A 337 5.91 -2.26 -6.85
C ILE A 337 6.97 -1.35 -6.24
N VAL A 338 6.78 -0.04 -6.35
CA VAL A 338 7.72 0.97 -5.85
C VAL A 338 7.00 2.00 -4.98
N ILE A 339 7.49 2.18 -3.75
CA ILE A 339 7.01 3.17 -2.79
C ILE A 339 8.20 4.02 -2.35
N ARG A 340 8.30 5.27 -2.81
CA ARG A 340 9.51 6.07 -2.58
C ARG A 340 9.30 7.55 -2.37
N ASP A 341 10.23 8.20 -1.69
CA ASP A 341 10.27 9.65 -1.54
C ASP A 341 9.02 10.26 -0.86
N ASN A 342 8.26 9.45 -0.11
CA ASN A 342 7.05 9.91 0.58
C ASN A 342 7.39 10.48 1.96
N TRP A 343 6.60 11.45 2.42
CA TRP A 343 6.52 11.89 3.81
C TRP A 343 5.19 11.42 4.40
N VAL A 344 5.22 10.64 5.48
CA VAL A 344 4.03 10.00 6.06
C VAL A 344 3.99 10.24 7.56
N TYR A 345 2.93 10.89 8.05
CA TYR A 345 2.60 10.96 9.46
C TYR A 345 1.54 9.92 9.83
N HIS A 346 1.78 9.18 10.91
CA HIS A 346 0.81 8.26 11.48
C HIS A 346 0.96 8.22 13.00
N THR A 347 -0.11 7.82 13.71
CA THR A 347 -0.07 7.68 15.17
C THR A 347 -0.39 6.25 15.62
N MET A 348 -0.99 5.44 14.75
CA MET A 348 -1.35 4.05 15.00
C MET A 348 -1.29 3.30 13.66
N ARG A 349 -1.30 1.96 13.69
CA ARG A 349 -1.16 1.14 12.49
C ARG A 349 0.17 1.38 11.75
N VAL A 350 0.24 0.88 10.54
CA VAL A 350 1.47 0.87 9.74
C VAL A 350 1.50 2.09 8.82
N ALA A 351 2.61 2.83 8.80
CA ALA A 351 2.77 3.94 7.86
C ALA A 351 2.82 3.44 6.40
N ILE A 352 3.61 2.40 6.12
CA ILE A 352 3.71 1.75 4.82
C ILE A 352 3.52 0.23 4.96
N HIS A 353 2.40 -0.28 4.44
CA HIS A 353 2.00 -1.68 4.48
C HIS A 353 1.97 -2.26 3.06
N ALA A 354 2.99 -3.01 2.65
CA ALA A 354 3.16 -3.38 1.23
C ALA A 354 3.52 -4.84 0.99
N ALA A 355 3.24 -5.34 -0.21
CA ALA A 355 3.69 -6.66 -0.68
C ALA A 355 4.14 -6.65 -2.15
N GLY A 356 5.14 -7.45 -2.48
CA GLY A 356 5.52 -7.69 -3.88
C GLY A 356 6.74 -8.58 -4.10
N ASP A 357 6.94 -8.98 -5.35
CA ASP A 357 8.16 -9.59 -5.87
C ASP A 357 8.99 -8.53 -6.61
N GLY A 358 10.15 -8.15 -6.05
CA GLY A 358 10.88 -6.97 -6.49
C GLY A 358 10.37 -5.67 -5.86
N LEU A 359 9.75 -5.75 -4.68
CA LEU A 359 9.23 -4.60 -3.93
C LEU A 359 10.37 -3.65 -3.54
N MET A 360 10.20 -2.35 -3.79
CA MET A 360 11.11 -1.29 -3.37
C MET A 360 10.40 -0.30 -2.45
N ILE A 361 10.92 -0.14 -1.24
CA ILE A 361 10.50 0.89 -0.28
C ILE A 361 11.71 1.78 0.02
N GLN A 362 11.76 2.97 -0.57
CA GLN A 362 13.00 3.74 -0.64
C GLN A 362 12.85 5.23 -0.30
N ASP A 363 13.80 5.78 0.47
CA ASP A 363 13.95 7.23 0.70
C ASP A 363 12.70 7.94 1.26
N ASN A 364 11.86 7.21 2.01
CA ASN A 364 10.68 7.74 2.68
C ASN A 364 11.02 8.35 4.05
N GLU A 365 10.28 9.36 4.47
CA GLU A 365 10.27 9.91 5.82
C GLU A 365 8.97 9.54 6.54
N ILE A 366 9.07 8.79 7.62
CA ILE A 366 7.94 8.37 8.46
C ILE A 366 8.04 9.07 9.81
N LYS A 367 6.97 9.80 10.17
CA LYS A 367 6.86 10.54 11.43
C LYS A 367 5.77 9.92 12.29
N ASP A 368 6.06 9.83 13.58
CA ASP A 368 5.13 9.37 14.62
C ASP A 368 5.24 10.30 15.83
N GLU A 369 4.20 10.31 16.65
CA GLU A 369 4.07 11.12 17.84
C GLU A 369 4.60 10.38 19.08
N PRO A 370 5.53 10.97 19.87
CA PRO A 370 5.97 10.38 21.13
C PRO A 370 4.93 10.59 22.24
N ASN A 371 5.05 9.81 23.33
CA ASN A 371 4.23 9.96 24.55
C ASN A 371 2.70 9.80 24.35
N LYS A 372 2.29 9.06 23.32
CA LYS A 372 0.88 8.75 23.08
C LYS A 372 0.29 7.92 24.23
N GLN A 373 -0.96 8.20 24.59
CA GLN A 373 -1.73 7.42 25.55
C GLN A 373 -2.97 6.82 24.86
N TRP A 374 -3.32 5.57 25.18
CA TRP A 374 -4.43 4.87 24.56
C TRP A 374 -5.27 4.05 25.56
N TRP A 375 -6.59 4.02 25.36
CA TRP A 375 -7.55 3.55 26.36
C TRP A 375 -8.38 2.34 25.94
N THR A 376 -8.49 2.06 24.65
CA THR A 376 -9.34 0.99 24.13
C THR A 376 -8.56 -0.11 23.44
N ASP A 377 -9.20 -1.26 23.27
CA ASP A 377 -8.75 -2.23 22.30
C ASP A 377 -8.88 -1.68 20.87
N PRO A 378 -8.26 -2.34 19.87
CA PRO A 378 -8.14 -1.76 18.54
C PRO A 378 -9.44 -1.72 17.73
N THR A 379 -10.54 -2.24 18.30
CA THR A 379 -11.90 -2.18 17.74
C THR A 379 -12.75 -1.10 18.42
N GLY A 380 -12.26 -0.45 19.47
CA GLY A 380 -13.00 0.61 20.17
C GLY A 380 -14.22 0.11 20.94
N THR A 381 -14.30 -1.20 21.21
CA THR A 381 -15.47 -1.83 21.85
C THR A 381 -15.20 -2.26 23.29
N ARG A 382 -13.93 -2.24 23.71
CA ARG A 382 -13.50 -2.70 25.02
C ARG A 382 -12.31 -1.89 25.52
N GLU A 383 -12.08 -1.91 26.83
CA GLU A 383 -10.88 -1.33 27.45
C GLU A 383 -9.60 -1.99 26.93
N ALA A 384 -8.52 -1.22 26.84
CA ALA A 384 -7.21 -1.73 26.50
C ALA A 384 -6.66 -2.66 27.60
N THR A 385 -6.00 -3.74 27.18
CA THR A 385 -5.20 -4.61 28.05
C THR A 385 -3.72 -4.23 27.98
N GLY A 386 -2.91 -4.61 28.97
CA GLY A 386 -1.45 -4.38 28.94
C GLY A 386 -0.70 -5.06 27.79
N ALA A 387 -1.37 -5.93 27.04
CA ALA A 387 -0.85 -6.61 25.84
C ALA A 387 -1.59 -6.21 24.55
N VAL A 388 -2.17 -5.01 24.47
CA VAL A 388 -2.96 -4.58 23.30
C VAL A 388 -2.10 -4.36 22.06
N THR A 389 -2.47 -5.00 20.96
CA THR A 389 -1.80 -4.92 19.64
C THR A 389 -2.44 -3.81 18.80
N LEU A 390 -1.76 -2.67 18.68
CA LEU A 390 -2.23 -1.52 17.91
C LEU A 390 -1.60 -1.46 16.50
N GLU A 391 -0.72 -2.41 16.18
CA GLU A 391 0.05 -2.51 14.94
C GLU A 391 0.79 -1.22 14.58
N ASN A 392 1.23 -0.44 15.58
CA ASN A 392 1.96 0.79 15.31
C ASN A 392 3.37 0.47 14.78
N ARG A 393 3.57 0.62 13.46
CA ARG A 393 4.82 0.25 12.78
C ARG A 393 5.18 1.26 11.70
N GLY A 394 6.48 1.39 11.41
CA GLY A 394 6.93 2.19 10.28
C GLY A 394 6.60 1.49 8.96
N ILE A 395 7.25 0.37 8.71
CA ILE A 395 7.12 -0.41 7.48
C ILE A 395 6.78 -1.86 7.84
N ASP A 396 5.71 -2.39 7.24
CA ASP A 396 5.35 -3.81 7.30
C ASP A 396 5.27 -4.35 5.87
N TRP A 397 6.03 -5.41 5.58
CA TRP A 397 6.22 -5.89 4.21
C TRP A 397 6.09 -7.40 4.06
N SER A 398 5.78 -7.83 2.83
CA SER A 398 5.70 -9.23 2.41
C SER A 398 6.26 -9.41 0.99
N GLY A 399 6.60 -10.64 0.63
CA GLY A 399 7.05 -11.03 -0.71
C GLY A 399 8.55 -11.31 -0.80
N TRP A 400 9.09 -11.34 -2.02
CA TRP A 400 10.48 -11.74 -2.33
C TRP A 400 11.22 -10.66 -3.11
N ASN A 401 12.55 -10.75 -3.17
CA ASN A 401 13.38 -9.80 -3.91
C ASN A 401 13.17 -8.35 -3.43
N VAL A 402 13.04 -8.15 -2.11
CA VAL A 402 12.64 -6.88 -1.50
C VAL A 402 13.85 -6.01 -1.20
N LEU A 403 13.75 -4.71 -1.52
CA LEU A 403 14.69 -3.66 -1.13
C LEU A 403 14.00 -2.63 -0.23
N ILE A 404 14.55 -2.43 0.96
CA ILE A 404 14.15 -1.35 1.88
C ILE A 404 15.38 -0.50 2.16
N GLU A 405 15.44 0.69 1.56
CA GLU A 405 16.66 1.52 1.55
C GLU A 405 16.41 2.99 1.91
N GLY A 406 17.30 3.59 2.69
CA GLY A 406 17.36 5.05 2.84
C GLY A 406 16.18 5.68 3.58
N ASN A 407 15.34 4.89 4.24
CA ASN A 407 14.17 5.41 4.94
C ASN A 407 14.57 6.00 6.31
N ASP A 408 14.01 7.15 6.67
CA ASP A 408 14.07 7.75 8.01
C ASP A 408 12.71 7.53 8.69
N TYR A 409 12.67 6.81 9.81
CA TYR A 409 11.41 6.45 10.46
C TYR A 409 11.41 6.68 11.97
N GLN A 410 10.25 7.10 12.46
CA GLN A 410 9.94 7.21 13.88
C GLN A 410 8.76 6.31 14.22
N VAL A 411 8.86 5.58 15.32
CA VAL A 411 7.78 4.75 15.88
C VAL A 411 7.84 4.84 17.40
N TYR A 412 6.71 5.19 18.02
CA TYR A 412 6.58 5.28 19.47
C TYR A 412 5.38 4.45 19.95
N ARG A 413 5.61 3.63 20.97
CA ARG A 413 4.55 2.79 21.55
C ARG A 413 3.61 3.63 22.40
N HIS A 414 2.35 3.21 22.52
CA HIS A 414 1.35 3.93 23.30
C HIS A 414 1.41 3.49 24.77
N GLN A 415 1.39 4.43 25.70
CA GLN A 415 1.07 4.14 27.10
C GLN A 415 -0.39 3.68 27.22
N ILE A 416 -0.64 2.61 27.97
CA ILE A 416 -1.99 2.05 28.10
C ILE A 416 -2.69 2.60 29.35
N GLY A 417 -3.70 3.44 29.13
CA GLY A 417 -4.39 4.19 30.19
C GLY A 417 -3.40 4.83 31.15
N GLU A 418 -3.68 4.76 32.45
CA GLU A 418 -2.79 5.26 33.51
C GLU A 418 -1.72 4.25 33.97
N THR A 419 -1.44 3.22 33.16
CA THR A 419 -0.47 2.18 33.55
C THR A 419 0.94 2.50 33.03
N ASN A 420 1.94 1.82 33.58
CA ASN A 420 3.31 1.85 33.05
C ASN A 420 3.51 0.89 31.85
N TYR A 421 2.44 0.22 31.39
CA TYR A 421 2.53 -0.68 30.24
C TYR A 421 2.43 0.09 28.93
N LEU A 422 3.23 -0.36 27.95
CA LEU A 422 3.17 0.12 26.57
C LEU A 422 2.43 -0.89 25.69
N SER A 423 1.72 -0.42 24.66
CA SER A 423 1.07 -1.25 23.64
C SER A 423 2.04 -2.28 23.08
N VAL A 424 1.57 -3.50 22.77
CA VAL A 424 2.33 -4.46 21.97
C VAL A 424 2.42 -3.90 20.54
N ASP A 425 3.45 -4.33 19.81
CA ASP A 425 3.95 -3.71 18.58
C ASP A 425 4.71 -2.41 18.84
N GLY A 426 5.47 -1.98 17.84
CA GLY A 426 6.35 -0.81 17.89
C GLY A 426 7.54 -0.94 16.95
N GLU A 427 7.36 -1.68 15.85
CA GLU A 427 8.42 -2.06 14.93
C GLU A 427 8.74 -0.96 13.94
N GLY A 428 10.03 -0.75 13.67
CA GLY A 428 10.47 0.13 12.61
C GLY A 428 10.20 -0.48 11.24
N ILE A 429 10.84 -1.61 10.96
CA ILE A 429 10.71 -2.38 9.72
C ILE A 429 10.44 -3.83 10.09
N LEU A 430 9.31 -4.39 9.65
CA LEU A 430 8.88 -5.73 10.04
C LEU A 430 8.41 -6.59 8.86
N ILE A 431 8.80 -7.85 8.89
CA ILE A 431 8.01 -8.97 8.40
C ILE A 431 7.86 -9.99 9.53
N GLN A 432 6.69 -10.61 9.65
CA GLN A 432 6.43 -11.63 10.67
C GLN A 432 5.50 -12.73 10.17
N GLU A 433 5.53 -13.91 10.82
CA GLU A 433 4.74 -15.09 10.42
C GLU A 433 3.25 -14.83 10.21
N CYS A 434 2.63 -14.11 11.15
CA CYS A 434 1.21 -13.88 11.18
C CYS A 434 0.79 -12.74 10.23
N CYS A 435 -0.51 -12.66 9.93
CA CYS A 435 -1.12 -11.50 9.26
C CYS A 435 -0.52 -11.18 7.87
N GLY A 436 -0.16 -12.22 7.10
CA GLY A 436 0.36 -12.06 5.73
C GLY A 436 1.87 -12.16 5.59
N GLY A 437 2.58 -12.71 6.57
CA GLY A 437 3.98 -13.08 6.45
C GLY A 437 4.26 -14.06 5.32
N THR A 438 5.31 -13.80 4.56
CA THR A 438 5.87 -14.74 3.57
C THR A 438 7.15 -15.36 4.11
N THR A 439 7.61 -16.44 3.47
CA THR A 439 9.03 -16.81 3.57
C THR A 439 9.91 -15.68 3.08
N VAL A 440 11.15 -15.59 3.59
CA VAL A 440 12.08 -14.52 3.22
C VAL A 440 13.08 -15.02 2.19
N LYS A 441 13.09 -14.37 1.02
CA LYS A 441 14.02 -14.68 -0.08
C LYS A 441 14.56 -13.42 -0.75
N ASN A 442 15.88 -13.31 -0.87
CA ASN A 442 16.58 -12.24 -1.58
C ASN A 442 16.20 -10.84 -1.07
N VAL A 443 16.46 -10.55 0.21
CA VAL A 443 16.04 -9.29 0.84
C VAL A 443 17.23 -8.43 1.21
N LYS A 444 17.11 -7.12 1.01
CA LYS A 444 18.09 -6.12 1.44
C LYS A 444 17.42 -5.01 2.23
N ILE A 445 17.84 -4.81 3.47
CA ILE A 445 17.42 -3.71 4.33
C ILE A 445 18.67 -2.89 4.64
N LYS A 446 18.83 -1.72 4.03
CA LYS A 446 20.09 -0.98 4.11
C LYS A 446 19.97 0.52 4.21
N ASN A 447 20.96 1.16 4.83
CA ASN A 447 21.06 2.62 4.91
C ASN A 447 19.82 3.30 5.52
N ASN A 448 19.02 2.57 6.33
CA ASN A 448 17.86 3.14 6.99
C ASN A 448 18.26 3.75 8.34
N LYS A 449 17.50 4.74 8.79
CA LYS A 449 17.66 5.37 10.10
C LYS A 449 16.33 5.33 10.85
N GLY A 450 16.35 4.93 12.11
CA GLY A 450 15.15 5.05 12.93
C GLY A 450 15.35 4.71 14.40
N ASN A 451 14.29 4.89 15.18
CA ASN A 451 14.27 4.71 16.64
C ASN A 451 13.61 3.40 17.11
N ALA A 452 13.32 2.50 16.17
CA ALA A 452 12.57 1.27 16.40
C ALA A 452 13.18 0.11 15.61
N TYR A 453 12.97 -1.10 16.10
CA TYR A 453 13.75 -2.26 15.68
C TYR A 453 13.44 -2.71 14.24
N ILE A 454 14.42 -3.39 13.63
CA ILE A 454 14.24 -4.14 12.38
C ILE A 454 13.98 -5.60 12.73
N GLY A 455 12.92 -6.19 12.18
CA GLY A 455 12.48 -7.54 12.46
C GLY A 455 12.23 -8.39 11.21
N LEU A 456 12.96 -9.51 11.09
CA LEU A 456 12.53 -10.69 10.34
C LEU A 456 12.05 -11.72 11.37
N TYR A 457 10.80 -11.65 11.79
CA TYR A 457 10.36 -12.27 13.03
C TYR A 457 9.51 -13.53 12.83
N LYS A 458 10.09 -14.70 13.13
CA LYS A 458 9.42 -16.02 13.04
C LYS A 458 8.98 -16.36 11.63
N VAL A 459 9.81 -16.06 10.64
CA VAL A 459 9.44 -16.10 9.22
C VAL A 459 9.74 -17.43 8.53
N GLN A 460 9.93 -18.50 9.31
CA GLN A 460 10.39 -19.81 8.83
C GLN A 460 11.75 -19.69 8.13
N ASP A 461 12.01 -20.46 7.07
CA ASP A 461 13.31 -20.41 6.39
C ASP A 461 13.60 -19.01 5.81
N ILE A 462 14.82 -18.53 6.10
CA ILE A 462 15.35 -17.26 5.57
C ILE A 462 16.48 -17.58 4.59
N ASN A 463 16.34 -17.12 3.34
CA ASN A 463 17.33 -17.36 2.29
C ASN A 463 17.79 -16.04 1.65
N ASN A 464 19.08 -15.76 1.73
CA ASN A 464 19.73 -14.59 1.13
C ASN A 464 19.09 -13.27 1.60
N ALA A 465 19.28 -12.95 2.88
CA ALA A 465 18.82 -11.69 3.48
C ALA A 465 20.01 -10.89 4.00
N THR A 466 20.08 -9.60 3.69
CA THR A 466 21.14 -8.69 4.16
C THR A 466 20.53 -7.49 4.87
N ILE A 467 20.95 -7.26 6.11
CA ILE A 467 20.66 -6.06 6.89
C ILE A 467 21.98 -5.31 7.07
N GLU A 468 22.18 -4.21 6.33
CA GLU A 468 23.48 -3.53 6.27
C GLU A 468 23.44 -2.01 6.44
N ASN A 469 24.44 -1.45 7.11
CA ASN A 469 24.63 0.00 7.23
C ASN A 469 23.42 0.78 7.77
N ASN A 470 22.57 0.15 8.58
CA ASN A 470 21.43 0.83 9.21
C ASN A 470 21.86 1.50 10.52
N GLN A 471 21.20 2.61 10.87
CA GLN A 471 21.32 3.31 12.13
C GLN A 471 20.04 3.14 12.96
N ILE A 472 20.10 2.24 13.94
CA ILE A 472 18.98 1.89 14.82
C ILE A 472 19.25 2.42 16.22
N ILE A 473 18.61 3.54 16.53
CA ILE A 473 18.75 4.23 17.80
C ILE A 473 17.74 3.63 18.79
N ASP A 474 18.19 3.35 20.01
CA ASP A 474 17.39 2.84 21.14
C ASP A 474 16.54 1.59 20.85
N SER A 475 16.98 0.76 19.90
CA SER A 475 16.26 -0.44 19.51
C SER A 475 17.16 -1.54 18.96
N ASP A 476 16.55 -2.68 18.63
CA ASP A 476 17.22 -3.94 18.33
C ASP A 476 17.25 -4.26 16.82
N ILE A 477 17.97 -5.32 16.46
CA ILE A 477 17.77 -6.08 15.22
C ILE A 477 17.41 -7.53 15.59
N PHE A 478 16.26 -8.00 15.10
CA PHE A 478 15.80 -9.37 15.26
C PHE A 478 15.73 -10.08 13.91
N VAL A 479 16.45 -11.20 13.79
CA VAL A 479 16.39 -12.11 12.65
C VAL A 479 16.11 -13.51 13.17
N MET A 480 14.88 -13.98 13.03
CA MET A 480 14.40 -15.20 13.65
C MET A 480 13.67 -16.05 12.61
N ALA A 481 14.32 -17.14 12.20
CA ALA A 481 13.74 -18.16 11.35
C ALA A 481 12.75 -19.03 12.16
N ASP A 482 13.17 -19.43 13.36
CA ASP A 482 12.38 -20.28 14.25
C ASP A 482 11.00 -19.68 14.56
N THR A 483 9.96 -20.51 14.51
CA THR A 483 8.59 -20.13 14.89
C THR A 483 8.29 -20.59 16.32
N ASN A 484 7.08 -20.32 16.79
CA ASN A 484 6.61 -20.90 18.06
C ASN A 484 6.50 -22.44 18.01
N ASN A 485 6.33 -23.01 16.81
CA ASN A 485 5.97 -24.40 16.64
C ASN A 485 7.15 -25.29 16.25
N GLN A 486 8.07 -24.76 15.43
CA GLN A 486 9.15 -25.54 14.84
C GLN A 486 10.43 -24.69 14.64
N PRO A 487 11.62 -25.31 14.73
CA PRO A 487 12.88 -24.69 14.34
C PRO A 487 13.01 -24.60 12.81
N TYR A 488 13.76 -23.61 12.32
CA TYR A 488 14.00 -23.40 10.88
C TYR A 488 15.46 -23.03 10.59
N SER A 489 15.81 -23.00 9.31
CA SER A 489 17.17 -22.72 8.84
C SER A 489 17.36 -21.28 8.37
N MET A 490 18.60 -20.79 8.44
CA MET A 490 19.01 -19.54 7.80
C MET A 490 20.13 -19.85 6.82
N ASN A 491 20.03 -19.33 5.58
CA ASN A 491 21.06 -19.51 4.56
C ASN A 491 21.41 -18.16 3.95
N GLN A 492 22.69 -17.83 3.90
CA GLN A 492 23.21 -16.59 3.33
C GLN A 492 22.62 -15.33 4.00
N VAL A 493 22.38 -15.39 5.32
CA VAL A 493 21.84 -14.27 6.10
C VAL A 493 22.97 -13.42 6.68
N LYS A 494 22.94 -12.12 6.42
CA LYS A 494 24.02 -11.18 6.77
C LYS A 494 23.48 -10.01 7.57
N ILE A 495 24.08 -9.73 8.72
CA ILE A 495 23.83 -8.54 9.55
C ILE A 495 25.16 -7.79 9.65
N ILE A 496 25.35 -6.74 8.85
CA ILE A 496 26.68 -6.17 8.59
C ILE A 496 26.73 -4.65 8.80
N ASN A 497 27.75 -4.15 9.51
CA ASN A 497 28.07 -2.72 9.60
C ASN A 497 26.91 -1.82 10.10
N ASN A 498 25.99 -2.37 10.90
CA ASN A 498 24.91 -1.58 11.48
C ASN A 498 25.37 -0.87 12.76
N GLN A 499 24.85 0.32 13.01
CA GLN A 499 24.91 0.98 14.31
C GLN A 499 23.60 0.65 15.07
N VAL A 500 23.70 -0.04 16.20
CA VAL A 500 22.53 -0.56 16.94
C VAL A 500 22.70 -0.30 18.44
N SER A 501 21.87 0.56 19.03
CA SER A 501 21.93 0.80 20.48
C SER A 501 21.43 -0.37 21.32
N GLY A 502 20.52 -1.18 20.78
CA GLY A 502 19.98 -2.37 21.44
C GLY A 502 20.77 -3.64 21.15
N ASN A 503 20.04 -4.75 21.05
CA ASN A 503 20.54 -6.09 20.84
C ASN A 503 20.57 -6.46 19.36
N ILE A 504 21.42 -7.42 19.02
CA ILE A 504 21.32 -8.19 17.78
C ILE A 504 20.99 -9.64 18.15
N ILE A 505 19.88 -10.14 17.63
CA ILE A 505 19.42 -11.52 17.87
C ILE A 505 19.21 -12.20 16.52
N ALA A 506 19.98 -13.25 16.25
CA ALA A 506 19.90 -14.04 15.02
C ALA A 506 19.69 -15.53 15.34
N LYS A 507 18.53 -16.11 15.00
CA LYS A 507 18.20 -17.48 15.40
C LYS A 507 17.64 -18.32 14.25
N GLY A 508 18.34 -19.40 13.95
CA GLY A 508 17.91 -20.47 13.06
C GLY A 508 18.43 -21.80 13.62
N SER A 509 17.59 -22.49 14.38
CA SER A 509 18.04 -23.65 15.18
C SER A 509 18.38 -24.87 14.33
N LEU A 510 17.91 -24.96 13.08
CA LEU A 510 18.32 -26.01 12.15
C LEU A 510 19.64 -25.71 11.42
N GLY A 511 20.29 -24.59 11.74
CA GLY A 511 21.56 -24.20 11.16
C GLY A 511 21.40 -23.57 9.78
N GLY A 512 22.20 -24.06 8.81
CA GLY A 512 22.33 -23.51 7.46
C GLY A 512 23.70 -22.89 7.22
N GLN A 513 23.92 -22.33 6.02
CA GLN A 513 25.26 -21.98 5.53
C GLN A 513 25.40 -20.50 5.14
N GLY A 514 26.62 -19.97 5.26
CA GLY A 514 26.97 -18.63 4.79
C GLY A 514 26.34 -17.49 5.60
N ASN A 515 25.97 -17.74 6.86
CA ASN A 515 25.38 -16.74 7.74
C ASN A 515 26.46 -15.97 8.49
N GLN A 516 26.30 -14.65 8.61
CA GLN A 516 27.33 -13.77 9.16
C GLN A 516 26.72 -12.60 9.96
N ILE A 517 27.34 -12.30 11.11
CA ILE A 517 27.15 -11.04 11.84
C ILE A 517 28.51 -10.36 11.96
N SER A 518 28.73 -9.24 11.28
CA SER A 518 30.06 -8.61 11.27
C SER A 518 30.08 -7.09 11.17
N GLY A 519 31.07 -6.46 11.80
CA GLY A 519 31.31 -5.02 11.69
C GLY A 519 30.26 -4.13 12.37
N ASN A 520 29.32 -4.72 13.12
CA ASN A 520 28.28 -3.95 13.79
C ASN A 520 28.82 -3.21 15.03
N GLN A 521 28.26 -2.04 15.31
CA GLN A 521 28.64 -1.16 16.41
C GLN A 521 27.47 -0.98 17.39
N GLY A 522 27.70 -1.34 18.64
CA GLY A 522 26.77 -1.16 19.75
C GLY A 522 27.17 -0.06 20.72
N ASN A 523 26.34 0.17 21.74
CA ASN A 523 26.53 1.22 22.76
C ASN A 523 27.09 0.71 24.10
N GLN A 524 27.76 -0.46 24.11
CA GLN A 524 28.28 -1.16 25.29
C GLN A 524 27.23 -1.84 26.19
N SER A 525 25.93 -1.68 25.93
CA SER A 525 24.86 -2.28 26.75
C SER A 525 24.13 -3.45 26.07
N GLY A 526 24.12 -3.47 24.74
CA GLY A 526 23.43 -4.47 23.93
C GLY A 526 24.06 -5.86 23.98
N LYS A 527 23.24 -6.89 23.78
CA LYS A 527 23.70 -8.29 23.65
C LYS A 527 23.70 -8.73 22.19
N LEU A 528 24.65 -9.61 21.86
CA LEU A 528 24.67 -10.31 20.58
C LEU A 528 24.37 -11.80 20.85
N ASN A 529 23.18 -12.25 20.46
CA ASN A 529 22.73 -13.65 20.59
C ASN A 529 22.60 -14.29 19.21
N TYR A 530 23.16 -15.47 19.02
CA TYR A 530 23.23 -16.10 17.72
C TYR A 530 23.25 -17.64 17.79
N SER A 531 22.77 -18.31 16.75
CA SER A 531 22.92 -19.77 16.58
C SER A 531 24.35 -20.15 16.17
N CYS A 532 24.84 -21.32 16.59
CA CYS A 532 26.24 -21.75 16.33
C CYS A 532 26.62 -21.93 14.84
N SER A 533 25.66 -21.91 13.92
CA SER A 533 25.90 -21.92 12.46
C SER A 533 26.25 -20.54 11.88
N ILE A 534 26.31 -19.50 12.71
CA ILE A 534 26.49 -18.12 12.29
C ILE A 534 27.91 -17.67 12.64
N GLU A 535 28.63 -17.17 11.64
CA GLU A 535 29.96 -16.60 11.82
C GLU A 535 29.84 -15.20 12.44
N VAL A 536 30.57 -14.92 13.52
CA VAL A 536 30.50 -13.66 14.26
C VAL A 536 31.90 -13.05 14.38
N ASN A 537 32.15 -11.96 13.65
CA ASN A 537 33.49 -11.33 13.57
C ASN A 537 33.41 -9.81 13.67
N ASN A 538 34.41 -9.17 14.29
CA ASN A 538 34.61 -7.71 14.23
C ASN A 538 33.40 -6.87 14.68
N ASN A 539 32.58 -7.37 15.60
CA ASN A 539 31.51 -6.57 16.22
C ASN A 539 32.05 -5.89 17.48
N SER A 540 31.70 -4.63 17.70
CA SER A 540 32.16 -3.84 18.85
C SER A 540 30.99 -3.26 19.63
N GLY A 541 31.14 -3.07 20.94
CA GLY A 541 30.10 -2.44 21.77
C GLY A 541 28.91 -3.34 22.10
N PHE A 542 29.08 -4.67 22.01
CA PHE A 542 28.09 -5.66 22.43
C PHE A 542 28.69 -6.66 23.42
N ASN A 543 27.87 -7.14 24.35
CA ASN A 543 28.17 -8.34 25.12
C ASN A 543 27.83 -9.59 24.29
N VAL A 544 28.84 -10.16 23.64
CA VAL A 544 28.70 -11.34 22.77
C VAL A 544 28.47 -12.58 23.63
N GLN A 545 27.31 -13.21 23.46
CA GLN A 545 26.96 -14.42 24.21
C GLN A 545 27.56 -15.68 23.55
N PRO A 546 27.74 -16.78 24.30
CA PRO A 546 27.99 -18.09 23.71
C PRO A 546 26.91 -18.43 22.67
N CYS A 547 27.30 -19.06 21.57
CA CYS A 547 26.35 -19.43 20.54
C CYS A 547 25.32 -20.44 21.06
N SER A 548 24.07 -20.31 20.60
CA SER A 548 23.01 -21.27 20.93
C SER A 548 23.17 -22.55 20.10
N PRO A 549 23.08 -23.74 20.73
CA PRO A 549 23.25 -25.00 20.02
C PRO A 549 22.15 -25.22 18.98
N LEU A 550 22.49 -25.97 17.94
CA LEU A 550 21.54 -26.43 16.93
C LEU A 550 20.62 -27.50 17.52
N ARG A 551 19.42 -27.66 16.95
CA ARG A 551 18.40 -28.61 17.39
C ARG A 551 18.23 -29.78 16.43
#